data_AF-A0A6G7C1I4-F1
#
_entry.id   AF-A0A6G7C1I4-F1
#
_cell.length_a   1.000
_cell.length_b   1.000
_cell.length_c   1.000
_cell.angle_alpha   90.00
_cell.angle_beta   90.00
_cell.angle_gamma   90.00
#
_symmetry.space_group_name_H-M   'P 1'
#
loop_
_entity.id
_entity.type
_entity.pdbx_description
1 polymer ?
#
loop_
_entity_poly.entity_id
_entity_poly.type
_entity_poly.pdbx_seq_one_letter_code
_entity_poly.pdbx_strand_id
1 'polypeptide(L)'
;MAGIDAIILSAGTSSQNPMLLFHGQSLLNGLLKFETNPLLKLGMRMMGPSMFKTYPYEELYLLDNAKKIKDAVKCNLVYVGGATETESLEKVMETGFDFVQSGRPLMRDPAMVNHLNTYGKKYVNGCDHCNTCATLMGSPYGIKCILPEWANEA
;
A
#
# COMPACT_ATOMS: atom_id res chain seq x y z
N MET A 1 -13.94 13.33 -28.42
CA MET A 1 -12.57 12.86 -28.13
C MET A 1 -12.57 12.31 -26.73
N ALA A 2 -12.11 11.07 -26.53
CA ALA A 2 -11.84 10.57 -25.19
C ALA A 2 -10.42 11.00 -24.80
N GLY A 3 -10.27 11.62 -23.63
CA GLY A 3 -8.99 12.00 -23.05
C GLY A 3 -8.81 11.31 -21.70
N ILE A 4 -7.55 11.19 -21.26
CA ILE A 4 -7.19 10.65 -19.94
C ILE A 4 -6.29 11.69 -19.27
N ASP A 5 -6.63 12.10 -18.04
CA ASP A 5 -5.83 13.06 -17.27
C ASP A 5 -4.57 12.43 -16.67
N ALA A 6 -4.66 11.18 -16.19
CA ALA A 6 -3.53 10.40 -15.70
C ALA A 6 -3.81 8.89 -15.69
N ILE A 7 -2.77 8.06 -15.68
CA ILE A 7 -2.86 6.60 -15.50
C ILE A 7 -2.24 6.20 -14.16
N ILE A 8 -2.98 5.42 -13.37
CA ILE A 8 -2.50 4.81 -12.12
C ILE A 8 -1.96 3.41 -12.42
N LEU A 9 -0.69 3.17 -12.11
CA LEU A 9 -0.01 1.92 -12.43
C LEU A 9 -0.13 0.88 -11.31
N SER A 10 -1.32 0.30 -11.15
CA SER A 10 -1.55 -0.76 -10.15
C SER A 10 -0.96 -2.12 -10.58
N ALA A 11 -0.44 -2.91 -9.63
CA ALA A 11 0.11 -4.25 -9.88
C ALA A 11 -0.93 -5.38 -10.02
N GLY A 12 -2.05 -5.09 -10.69
CA GLY A 12 -3.13 -6.05 -10.94
C GLY A 12 -4.34 -5.89 -10.02
N THR A 13 -5.22 -6.88 -10.01
CA THR A 13 -6.49 -6.84 -9.26
C THR A 13 -6.39 -7.59 -7.94
N SER A 14 -7.08 -7.08 -6.92
CA SER A 14 -7.16 -7.73 -5.60
C SER A 14 -7.78 -9.14 -5.64
N SER A 15 -8.57 -9.43 -6.68
CA SER A 15 -9.20 -10.73 -6.92
C SER A 15 -8.25 -11.82 -7.39
N GLN A 16 -7.11 -11.47 -7.98
CA GLN A 16 -6.14 -12.45 -8.50
C GLN A 16 -5.00 -12.70 -7.51
N ASN A 17 -4.34 -11.63 -7.07
CA ASN A 17 -3.31 -11.73 -6.03
C ASN A 17 -3.32 -10.46 -5.19
N PRO A 18 -4.07 -10.42 -4.08
CA PRO A 18 -4.20 -9.21 -3.26
C PRO A 18 -2.85 -8.79 -2.68
N MET A 19 -1.92 -9.72 -2.50
CA MET A 19 -0.63 -9.43 -1.89
C MET A 19 0.33 -8.68 -2.82
N LEU A 20 0.07 -8.61 -4.14
CA LEU A 20 0.79 -7.70 -5.05
C LEU A 20 0.46 -6.22 -4.78
N LEU A 21 -0.71 -5.92 -4.19
CA LEU A 21 -1.11 -4.58 -3.78
C LEU A 21 -0.70 -4.30 -2.32
N PHE A 22 -0.63 -5.35 -1.51
CA PHE A 22 -0.41 -5.28 -0.07
C PHE A 22 0.89 -6.00 0.35
N HIS A 23 2.03 -5.69 -0.29
CA HIS A 23 3.34 -6.18 0.15
C HIS A 23 3.54 -5.90 1.65
N GLY A 24 4.02 -6.89 2.41
CA GLY A 24 4.04 -6.90 3.87
C GLY A 24 3.51 -8.21 4.44
N GLN A 25 2.99 -8.17 5.66
CA GLN A 25 2.45 -9.35 6.34
C GLN A 25 1.21 -9.91 5.61
N SER A 26 1.02 -11.23 5.62
CA SER A 26 -0.13 -11.85 4.96
C SER A 26 -1.47 -11.38 5.54
N LEU A 27 -2.43 -11.06 4.67
CA LEU A 27 -3.82 -10.72 5.04
C LEU A 27 -4.54 -11.87 5.75
N LEU A 28 -4.09 -13.12 5.58
CA LEU A 28 -4.77 -14.31 6.08
C LEU A 28 -5.03 -14.25 7.59
N ASN A 29 -4.03 -13.84 8.38
CA ASN A 29 -4.15 -13.82 9.83
C ASN A 29 -5.20 -12.81 10.31
N GLY A 30 -5.28 -11.64 9.67
CA GLY A 30 -6.31 -10.65 9.99
C GLY A 30 -7.69 -11.16 9.57
N LEU A 31 -7.82 -11.70 8.36
CA LEU A 31 -9.09 -12.26 7.88
C LEU A 31 -9.62 -13.40 8.79
N LEU A 32 -8.76 -14.31 9.23
CA LEU A 32 -9.13 -15.39 10.16
C LEU A 32 -9.61 -14.87 11.53
N LYS A 33 -9.16 -13.70 11.97
CA LYS A 33 -9.63 -13.08 13.23
C LYS A 33 -11.04 -12.53 13.09
N PHE A 34 -11.38 -11.98 11.92
CA PHE A 34 -12.70 -11.39 11.64
C PHE A 34 -13.73 -12.41 11.11
N GLU A 35 -13.29 -13.54 10.57
CA GLU A 35 -14.19 -14.60 10.09
C GLU A 35 -14.88 -15.31 11.27
N THR A 36 -16.21 -15.26 11.27
CA THR A 36 -17.08 -15.83 12.30
C THR A 36 -17.55 -17.24 11.95
N ASN A 37 -17.60 -17.60 10.67
CA ASN A 37 -18.05 -18.90 10.21
C ASN A 37 -16.93 -19.95 10.38
N PRO A 38 -17.12 -21.00 11.22
CA PRO A 38 -16.08 -22.00 11.48
C PRO A 38 -15.67 -22.80 10.24
N LEU A 39 -16.61 -23.07 9.32
CA LEU A 39 -16.34 -23.82 8.08
C LEU A 39 -15.46 -23.01 7.13
N LEU A 40 -15.80 -21.73 6.96
CA LEU A 40 -15.01 -20.81 6.12
C LEU A 40 -13.62 -20.59 6.73
N LYS A 41 -13.53 -20.42 8.05
CA LYS A 41 -12.26 -20.30 8.79
C LYS A 41 -11.36 -21.52 8.60
N LEU A 42 -11.92 -22.73 8.61
CA LEU A 42 -11.17 -23.95 8.32
C LEU A 42 -10.68 -23.98 6.86
N GLY A 43 -11.56 -23.67 5.90
CA GLY A 43 -11.19 -23.57 4.48
C GLY A 43 -10.08 -22.55 4.22
N MET A 44 -10.16 -21.38 4.84
CA MET A 44 -9.13 -20.34 4.77
C MET A 44 -7.80 -20.78 5.39
N ARG A 45 -7.82 -21.56 6.49
CA ARG A 45 -6.57 -22.12 7.05
C ARG A 45 -5.89 -23.10 6.10
N MET A 46 -6.67 -23.87 5.34
CA MET A 46 -6.14 -24.87 4.40
C MET A 46 -5.65 -24.25 3.08
N MET A 47 -6.44 -23.35 2.47
CA MET A 47 -6.12 -22.77 1.14
C MET A 47 -5.45 -21.40 1.21
N GLY A 48 -5.57 -20.72 2.35
CA GLY A 48 -5.11 -19.34 2.55
C GLY A 48 -3.62 -19.11 2.33
N PRO A 49 -2.69 -19.98 2.80
CA PRO A 49 -1.25 -19.76 2.58
C PRO A 49 -0.85 -19.70 1.10
N SER A 50 -1.57 -20.42 0.23
CA SER A 50 -1.35 -20.39 -1.22
C SER A 50 -1.95 -19.13 -1.86
N MET A 51 -3.11 -18.68 -1.37
CA MET A 51 -3.84 -17.53 -1.87
C MET A 51 -3.26 -16.18 -1.39
N PHE A 52 -2.79 -16.12 -0.14
CA PHE A 52 -2.26 -14.92 0.51
C PHE A 52 -0.75 -15.05 0.76
N LYS A 53 0.00 -15.19 -0.33
CA LYS A 53 1.47 -15.26 -0.29
C LYS A 53 2.07 -14.03 0.37
N THR A 54 3.11 -14.21 1.16
CA THR A 54 3.86 -13.08 1.71
C THR A 54 4.84 -12.56 0.66
N TYR A 55 4.67 -11.31 0.25
CA TYR A 55 5.71 -10.56 -0.46
C TYR A 55 6.32 -9.56 0.53
N PRO A 56 7.62 -9.64 0.82
CA PRO A 56 8.27 -8.66 1.69
C PRO A 56 7.99 -7.24 1.21
N TYR A 57 7.74 -6.34 2.16
CA TYR A 57 7.67 -4.94 1.84
C TYR A 57 9.08 -4.38 1.67
N GLU A 58 9.25 -3.62 0.60
CA GLU A 58 10.39 -2.73 0.38
C GLU A 58 9.86 -1.43 -0.19
N GLU A 59 10.54 -0.32 0.08
CA GLU A 59 10.18 0.93 -0.56
C GLU A 59 10.31 0.80 -2.08
N LEU A 60 9.32 1.33 -2.80
CA LEU A 60 9.27 1.40 -4.25
C LEU A 60 9.20 0.04 -4.97
N TYR A 61 8.57 -0.97 -4.37
CA TYR A 61 8.49 -2.35 -4.87
C TYR A 61 7.85 -2.52 -6.28
N LEU A 62 7.20 -1.49 -6.84
CA LEU A 62 6.64 -1.52 -8.21
C LEU A 62 7.41 -0.65 -9.21
N LEU A 63 8.41 0.10 -8.77
CA LEU A 63 9.05 1.15 -9.57
C LEU A 63 9.66 0.62 -10.87
N ASP A 64 10.32 -0.54 -10.83
CA ASP A 64 10.99 -1.09 -12.02
C ASP A 64 9.99 -1.54 -13.09
N ASN A 65 8.81 -2.00 -12.70
CA ASN A 65 7.74 -2.30 -13.66
C ASN A 65 7.03 -1.03 -14.12
N ALA A 66 6.83 -0.06 -13.22
CA ALA A 66 6.20 1.21 -13.52
C ALA A 66 7.01 2.03 -14.55
N LYS A 67 8.35 2.01 -14.47
CA LYS A 67 9.25 2.65 -15.44
C LYS A 67 9.02 2.20 -16.88
N LYS A 68 8.77 0.90 -17.10
CA LYS A 68 8.51 0.36 -18.44
C LYS A 68 7.29 1.00 -19.09
N ILE A 69 6.25 1.27 -18.30
CA ILE A 69 5.04 1.94 -18.79
C ILE A 69 5.32 3.43 -18.99
N LYS A 70 6.04 4.05 -18.04
CA LYS A 70 6.45 5.46 -18.14
C LYS A 70 7.23 5.76 -19.42
N ASP A 71 8.10 4.85 -19.85
CA ASP A 71 8.86 5.01 -21.10
C ASP A 71 8.03 4.75 -22.37
N ALA A 72 6.86 4.12 -22.24
CA ALA A 72 5.99 3.73 -23.36
C ALA A 72 4.86 4.73 -23.65
N VAL A 73 4.53 5.64 -22.72
CA VAL A 73 3.37 6.53 -22.83
C VAL A 73 3.74 8.00 -22.68
N LYS A 74 2.88 8.89 -23.18
CA LYS A 74 3.05 10.35 -23.16
C LYS A 74 1.86 11.04 -22.51
N CYS A 75 1.55 10.66 -21.27
CA CYS A 75 0.50 11.26 -20.45
C CYS A 75 0.96 11.27 -18.98
N ASN A 76 0.22 11.95 -18.12
CA ASN A 76 0.58 11.98 -16.70
C ASN A 76 0.44 10.59 -16.06
N LEU A 77 1.30 10.30 -15.10
CA LEU A 77 1.36 9.01 -14.40
C LEU A 77 1.31 9.19 -12.89
N VAL A 78 0.55 8.31 -12.25
CA VAL A 78 0.46 8.21 -10.79
C VAL A 78 1.16 6.93 -10.35
N TYR A 79 2.22 7.09 -9.55
CA TYR A 79 2.92 5.96 -8.94
C TYR A 79 2.14 5.42 -7.75
N VAL A 80 2.05 4.09 -7.65
CA VAL A 80 1.60 3.37 -6.47
C VAL A 80 2.56 2.20 -6.26
N GLY A 81 2.87 1.88 -5.00
CA GLY A 81 3.76 0.75 -4.68
C GLY A 81 4.85 1.06 -3.66
N GLY A 82 4.47 1.55 -2.48
CA GLY A 82 5.40 1.71 -1.35
C GLY A 82 6.32 2.92 -1.44
N ALA A 83 5.78 4.10 -1.75
CA ALA A 83 6.50 5.38 -1.60
C ALA A 83 6.01 6.06 -0.32
N THR A 84 6.77 5.88 0.76
CA THR A 84 6.36 6.29 2.11
C THR A 84 7.30 7.34 2.67
N GLU A 85 8.60 7.13 2.53
CA GLU A 85 9.62 8.03 3.09
C GLU A 85 10.03 9.12 2.10
N THR A 86 10.60 10.21 2.61
CA THR A 86 11.00 11.39 1.81
C THR A 86 11.87 11.00 0.62
N GLU A 87 12.87 10.14 0.83
CA GLU A 87 13.78 9.71 -0.24
C GLU A 87 13.07 8.90 -1.34
N SER A 88 12.08 8.10 -0.94
CA SER A 88 11.29 7.32 -1.89
C SER A 88 10.37 8.21 -2.73
N LEU A 89 9.78 9.23 -2.11
CA LEU A 89 8.95 10.22 -2.80
C LEU A 89 9.80 11.03 -3.79
N GLU A 90 10.96 11.54 -3.35
CA GLU A 90 11.93 12.24 -4.20
C GLU A 90 12.31 11.38 -5.42
N LYS A 91 12.69 10.12 -5.19
CA LYS A 91 13.08 9.18 -6.25
C LYS A 91 11.97 8.91 -7.27
N VAL A 92 10.71 8.86 -6.83
CA VAL A 92 9.56 8.68 -7.73
C VAL A 92 9.38 9.91 -8.62
N MET A 93 9.44 11.11 -8.04
CA MET A 93 9.34 12.36 -8.80
C MET A 93 10.51 12.52 -9.79
N GLU A 94 11.74 12.22 -9.36
CA GLU A 94 12.94 12.23 -10.21
C GLU A 94 12.86 11.24 -11.38
N THR A 95 12.16 10.12 -11.20
CA THR A 95 11.93 9.13 -12.27
C THR A 95 10.98 9.68 -13.36
N GLY A 96 10.24 10.75 -13.06
CA GLY A 96 9.32 11.42 -13.98
C GLY A 96 7.87 10.97 -13.84
N PHE A 97 7.45 10.55 -12.64
CA PHE A 97 6.03 10.42 -12.29
C PHE A 97 5.50 11.78 -11.82
N ASP A 98 4.24 12.07 -12.12
CA ASP A 98 3.60 13.35 -11.81
C ASP A 98 2.94 13.35 -10.43
N PHE A 99 2.52 12.18 -9.96
CA PHE A 99 1.83 12.02 -8.68
C PHE A 99 2.22 10.72 -7.97
N VAL A 100 1.99 10.69 -6.66
CA VAL A 100 2.09 9.49 -5.82
C VAL A 100 0.74 9.21 -5.17
N GLN A 101 0.25 7.99 -5.31
CA GLN A 101 -0.92 7.51 -4.58
C GLN A 101 -0.48 6.78 -3.31
N SER A 102 -0.86 7.34 -2.16
CA SER A 102 -0.61 6.77 -0.84
C SER A 102 -1.87 6.17 -0.23
N GLY A 103 -1.72 5.05 0.48
CA GLY A 103 -2.81 4.39 1.20
C GLY A 103 -2.43 4.16 2.66
N ARG A 104 -1.77 3.04 2.95
CA ARG A 104 -1.32 2.67 4.30
C ARG A 104 -0.52 3.77 5.03
N PRO A 105 0.40 4.50 4.36
CA PRO A 105 1.09 5.63 4.98
C PRO A 105 0.17 6.72 5.53
N LEU A 106 -0.91 7.07 4.82
CA LEU A 106 -1.89 8.05 5.25
C LEU A 106 -2.77 7.53 6.40
N MET A 107 -3.03 6.22 6.44
CA MET A 107 -3.74 5.62 7.58
C MET A 107 -2.88 5.64 8.83
N ARG A 108 -1.56 5.49 8.68
CA ARG A 108 -0.59 5.56 9.77
C ARG A 108 -0.44 6.99 10.30
N ASP A 109 -0.35 7.95 9.38
CA ASP A 109 -0.19 9.37 9.66
C ASP A 109 -1.13 10.20 8.73
N PRO A 110 -2.32 10.58 9.21
CA PRO A 110 -3.26 11.38 8.42
C PRO A 110 -2.73 12.77 8.04
N ALA A 111 -1.71 13.28 8.74
CA ALA A 111 -1.07 14.57 8.48
C ALA A 111 0.27 14.44 7.74
N MET A 112 0.55 13.27 7.15
CA MET A 112 1.81 12.91 6.49
C MET A 112 2.39 14.02 5.59
N VAL A 113 1.58 14.68 4.76
CA VAL A 113 2.09 15.74 3.86
C VAL A 113 2.66 16.92 4.66
N ASN A 114 1.99 17.34 5.73
CA ASN A 114 2.48 18.41 6.59
C ASN A 114 3.75 17.96 7.34
N HIS A 115 3.76 16.74 7.86
CA HIS A 115 4.91 16.21 8.57
C HIS A 115 6.13 15.99 7.67
N LEU A 116 5.95 15.52 6.43
CA LEU A 116 7.00 15.46 5.42
C LEU A 116 7.60 16.86 5.18
N ASN A 117 6.76 17.88 5.04
CA ASN A 117 7.21 19.25 4.86
C ASN A 117 7.95 19.80 6.10
N THR A 118 7.53 19.43 7.32
CA THR A 118 8.15 19.89 8.57
C THR A 118 9.47 19.17 8.88
N TYR A 119 9.51 17.84 8.74
CA TYR A 119 10.63 17.01 9.18
C TYR A 119 11.60 16.63 8.05
N GLY A 120 11.18 16.74 6.78
CA GLY A 120 12.01 16.41 5.61
C GLY A 120 12.59 15.00 5.70
N LYS A 121 13.92 14.87 5.58
CA LYS A 121 14.60 13.57 5.68
C LYS A 121 14.58 12.92 7.07
N LYS A 122 14.14 13.66 8.10
CA LYS A 122 13.92 13.11 9.45
C LYS A 122 12.49 12.62 9.65
N TYR A 123 11.64 12.69 8.63
CA TYR A 123 10.32 12.07 8.68
C TYR A 123 10.47 10.55 8.68
N VAL A 124 9.73 9.87 9.56
CA VAL A 124 9.55 8.42 9.52
C VAL A 124 8.06 8.12 9.64
N ASN A 125 7.48 7.45 8.65
CA ASN A 125 6.05 7.14 8.69
C ASN A 125 5.70 6.12 9.79
N GLY A 126 6.54 5.09 9.94
CA GLY A 126 6.36 4.06 10.97
C GLY A 126 5.18 3.12 10.74
N CYS A 127 4.71 2.96 9.49
CA CYS A 127 3.81 1.85 9.14
C CYS A 127 4.61 0.54 9.15
N ASP A 128 4.10 -0.49 9.82
CA ASP A 128 4.73 -1.80 9.92
C ASP A 128 4.27 -2.80 8.83
N HIS A 129 3.46 -2.31 7.89
CA HIS A 129 2.86 -3.09 6.78
C HIS A 129 2.18 -4.38 7.26
N CYS A 130 1.56 -4.36 8.44
CA CYS A 130 0.82 -5.50 9.00
C CYS A 130 -0.46 -5.86 8.24
N ASN A 131 -0.92 -4.97 7.35
CA ASN A 131 -2.12 -5.12 6.53
C ASN A 131 -3.44 -5.29 7.29
N THR A 132 -3.46 -5.07 8.62
CA THR A 132 -4.70 -5.17 9.40
C THR A 132 -5.76 -4.17 8.92
N CYS A 133 -5.35 -2.96 8.51
CA CYS A 133 -6.26 -1.98 7.91
C CYS A 133 -6.99 -2.53 6.67
N ALA A 134 -6.31 -3.26 5.79
CA ALA A 134 -6.93 -3.89 4.62
C ALA A 134 -7.91 -5.00 5.02
N THR A 135 -7.61 -5.77 6.07
CA THR A 135 -8.54 -6.81 6.58
C THR A 135 -9.80 -6.23 7.24
N LEU A 136 -9.76 -4.95 7.65
CA LEU A 136 -10.89 -4.23 8.22
C LEU A 136 -11.84 -3.63 7.17
N MET A 137 -11.60 -3.82 5.87
CA MET A 137 -12.42 -3.21 4.81
C MET A 137 -13.90 -3.58 4.89
N GLY A 138 -14.23 -4.80 5.30
CA GLY A 138 -15.61 -5.25 5.53
C GLY A 138 -16.11 -5.09 6.97
N SER A 139 -15.33 -4.46 7.85
CA SER A 139 -15.67 -4.31 9.26
C SER A 139 -16.80 -3.29 9.45
N PRO A 140 -17.81 -3.56 10.31
CA PRO A 140 -18.84 -2.58 10.65
C PRO A 140 -18.28 -1.37 11.40
N TYR A 141 -17.07 -1.48 11.96
CA TYR A 141 -16.40 -0.40 12.69
C TYR A 141 -15.51 0.48 11.80
N GLY A 142 -15.46 0.20 10.49
CA GLY A 142 -14.65 0.93 9.53
C GLY A 142 -13.16 0.56 9.52
N ILE A 143 -12.45 1.12 8.55
CA ILE A 143 -11.02 0.92 8.31
C ILE A 143 -10.24 1.86 9.22
N LYS A 144 -9.23 1.34 9.94
CA LYS A 144 -8.29 2.14 10.74
C LYS A 144 -6.90 1.53 10.78
N CYS A 145 -5.90 2.35 11.06
CA CYS A 145 -4.62 1.86 11.56
C CYS A 145 -4.81 1.34 12.99
N ILE A 146 -4.13 0.24 13.32
CA ILE A 146 -4.17 -0.36 14.66
C ILE A 146 -2.98 0.01 15.54
N LEU A 147 -1.98 0.68 14.97
CA LEU A 147 -0.83 1.19 15.70
C LEU A 147 -1.25 2.40 16.55
N PRO A 148 -0.47 2.75 17.59
CA PRO A 148 -0.68 3.98 18.34
C PRO A 148 -0.68 5.21 17.43
N GLU A 149 -1.15 6.34 17.96
CA GLU A 149 -1.09 7.62 17.26
C GLU A 149 0.32 7.89 16.71
N TRP A 150 0.38 8.53 15.55
CA TRP A 150 1.67 8.80 14.92
C TRP A 150 2.48 9.77 15.77
N ALA A 151 3.76 9.43 15.93
CA ALA A 151 4.78 10.28 16.48
C ALA A 151 6.03 10.10 15.62
N ASN A 152 6.78 11.17 15.42
CA ASN A 152 8.06 11.09 14.72
C ASN A 152 9.10 10.45 15.64
N GLU A 153 9.40 9.17 15.45
CA GLU A 153 10.38 8.42 16.25
C GLU A 153 11.82 8.50 15.69
N ALA A 154 12.12 9.53 14.89
CA ALA A 154 13.39 9.70 14.18
C ALA A 154 14.57 10.13 15.06
#